data_AF-W1YXK2-F1
#
_entry.id   AF-W1YXK2-F1
#
_cell.length_a   1.000
_cell.length_b   1.000
_cell.length_c   1.000
_cell.angle_alpha   90.00
_cell.angle_beta   90.00
_cell.angle_gamma   90.00
#
_symmetry.space_group_name_H-M   'P 1'
#
loop_
_entity.id
_entity.type
_entity.pdbx_description
1 polymer ?
#
loop_
_entity_poly.entity_id
_entity_poly.type
_entity_poly.pdbx_seq_one_letter_code
_entity_poly.pdbx_strand_id
1 'polypeptide(L)'
;FTNTPERYGVISAAFHWLSAIIVYGMFALGLWMVTLSYYDGWYHKAPELHKSIGILLMMGLVIRVLWRVISPPPGPLQSYSPMTRLGAKAGHLALYLLLFAIGISGYLISTADGKPISVFGWF
;
A
#
# COMPACT_ATOMS: atom_id res chain seq x y z
N PHE A 1 9.61 7.06 19.59
CA PHE A 1 9.28 7.15 18.15
C PHE A 1 9.36 5.80 17.46
N THR A 2 10.41 5.02 17.74
CA THR A 2 10.58 3.61 17.36
C THR A 2 9.74 2.66 18.22
N ASN A 3 9.62 1.41 17.78
CA ASN A 3 8.96 0.32 18.52
C ASN A 3 9.75 -0.08 19.78
N THR A 4 9.03 -0.59 20.77
CA THR A 4 9.58 -1.30 21.94
C THR A 4 9.12 -2.76 21.91
N PRO A 5 9.64 -3.64 22.79
CA PRO A 5 9.19 -5.03 22.84
C PRO A 5 7.69 -5.20 23.15
N GLU A 6 7.05 -4.19 23.74
CA GLU A 6 5.65 -4.22 24.20
C GLU A 6 4.69 -3.42 23.30
N ARG A 7 5.19 -2.42 22.54
CA ARG A 7 4.33 -1.53 21.76
C ARG A 7 4.96 -1.01 20.47
N TYR A 8 4.09 -0.73 19.50
CA TYR A 8 4.47 0.01 18.31
C TYR A 8 4.77 1.47 18.62
N GLY A 9 5.83 1.97 18.00
CA GLY A 9 6.17 3.38 17.98
C GLY A 9 5.21 4.16 17.08
N VAL A 10 5.13 5.48 17.32
CA VAL A 10 4.25 6.37 16.56
C VAL A 10 4.53 6.37 15.05
N ILE A 11 5.79 6.21 14.64
CA ILE A 11 6.15 6.16 13.21
C ILE A 11 5.57 4.90 12.55
N SER A 12 5.70 3.74 13.20
CA SER A 12 5.15 2.47 12.70
C SER A 12 3.62 2.49 12.62
N ALA A 13 2.97 3.08 13.62
CA ALA A 13 1.54 3.27 13.67
C ALA A 13 1.06 4.25 12.60
N ALA A 14 1.76 5.38 12.41
CA ALA A 14 1.46 6.36 11.38
C ALA A 14 1.56 5.77 9.98
N PHE A 15 2.66 5.07 9.66
CA PHE A 15 2.77 4.34 8.39
C PHE A 15 1.64 3.33 8.22
N HIS A 16 1.19 2.67 9.30
CA HIS A 16 0.16 1.64 9.18
C HIS A 16 -1.18 2.23 8.81
N TRP A 17 -1.63 3.22 9.59
CA TRP A 17 -2.91 3.86 9.40
C TRP A 17 -2.95 4.69 8.12
N LEU A 18 -1.87 5.38 7.77
CA LEU A 18 -1.76 6.09 6.50
C LEU A 18 -1.88 5.12 5.32
N SER A 19 -1.12 4.02 5.32
CA SER A 19 -1.25 2.99 4.27
C SER A 19 -2.65 2.40 4.22
N ALA A 20 -3.27 2.11 5.37
CA ALA A 20 -4.63 1.56 5.40
C ALA A 20 -5.64 2.52 4.77
N ILE A 21 -5.65 3.79 5.19
CA ILE A 21 -6.53 4.83 4.64
C ILE A 21 -6.35 4.96 3.12
N ILE A 22 -5.10 5.01 2.65
CA ILE A 22 -4.81 5.11 1.21
C ILE A 22 -5.28 3.86 0.48
N VAL A 23 -5.04 2.65 0.99
CA VAL A 23 -5.49 1.39 0.34
C VAL A 23 -7.02 1.34 0.22
N TYR A 24 -7.75 1.66 1.28
CA TYR A 24 -9.23 1.70 1.22
C TYR A 24 -9.73 2.79 0.27
N GLY A 25 -9.11 3.98 0.30
CA GLY A 25 -9.45 5.07 -0.61
C GLY A 25 -9.17 4.73 -2.07
N MET A 26 -8.03 4.07 -2.35
CA MET A 26 -7.65 3.60 -3.68
C MET A 26 -8.59 2.50 -4.18
N PHE A 27 -9.01 1.60 -3.30
CA PHE A 27 -10.01 0.58 -3.64
C PHE A 27 -11.36 1.21 -4.02
N ALA A 28 -11.84 2.15 -3.21
CA ALA A 28 -13.07 2.90 -3.50
C ALA A 28 -12.96 3.71 -4.81
N LEU A 29 -11.83 4.40 -5.01
CA LEU A 29 -11.55 5.16 -6.25
C LEU A 29 -11.51 4.24 -7.47
N GLY A 30 -10.91 3.05 -7.34
CA GLY A 30 -10.86 2.03 -8.38
C GLY A 30 -12.23 1.45 -8.74
N LEU A 31 -13.10 1.23 -7.75
CA LEU A 31 -14.48 0.79 -8.00
C LEU A 31 -15.33 1.90 -8.63
N TRP A 32 -15.11 3.16 -8.25
CA TRP A 32 -15.82 4.28 -8.84
C TRP A 32 -15.37 4.57 -10.28
N MET A 33 -14.07 4.52 -10.58
CA MET A 33 -13.59 4.84 -11.93
C MET A 33 -14.13 3.87 -13.01
N VAL A 34 -14.42 2.61 -12.64
CA VAL A 34 -14.99 1.64 -13.59
C VAL A 34 -16.45 1.91 -13.92
N THR A 35 -17.12 2.81 -13.19
CA THR A 35 -18.49 3.25 -13.53
C THR A 35 -18.51 4.44 -14.47
N LEU A 36 -17.35 5.04 -14.78
CA LEU A 36 -17.26 6.23 -15.63
C LEU A 36 -17.32 5.85 -17.11
N SER A 37 -18.13 6.60 -17.86
CA SER A 37 -18.21 6.53 -19.31
C SER A 37 -17.33 7.61 -19.95
N TYR A 38 -17.09 7.49 -21.26
CA TYR A 38 -16.34 8.49 -22.03
C TYR A 38 -16.93 9.92 -21.94
N TYR A 39 -18.22 10.04 -21.66
CA TYR A 39 -18.90 11.34 -21.55
C TYR A 39 -18.70 12.00 -20.17
N ASP A 40 -18.17 11.27 -19.18
CA ASP A 40 -17.93 11.81 -17.86
C ASP A 40 -16.62 12.60 -17.81
N GLY A 41 -16.67 13.84 -17.29
CA GLY A 41 -15.48 14.72 -17.22
C GLY A 41 -14.32 14.18 -16.37
N TRP A 42 -14.56 13.14 -15.58
CA TRP A 42 -13.56 12.45 -14.76
C TRP A 42 -12.97 11.19 -15.40
N TYR A 43 -13.46 10.79 -16.58
CA TYR A 43 -13.05 9.55 -17.26
C TYR A 43 -11.52 9.40 -17.38
N HIS A 44 -10.81 10.48 -17.68
CA HIS A 44 -9.34 10.49 -17.70
C HIS A 44 -8.70 10.92 -16.38
N LYS A 45 -9.32 11.88 -15.66
CA LYS A 45 -8.74 12.45 -14.45
C LYS A 45 -8.66 11.45 -13.29
N ALA A 46 -9.67 10.60 -13.13
CA ALA A 46 -9.73 9.64 -12.03
C ALA A 46 -8.63 8.55 -12.16
N PRO A 47 -8.40 7.93 -13.34
CA PRO A 47 -7.25 7.06 -13.55
C PRO A 47 -5.89 7.73 -13.34
N GLU A 48 -5.68 8.97 -13.80
CA GLU A 48 -4.42 9.69 -13.57
C GLU A 48 -4.17 9.93 -12.07
N LEU A 49 -5.21 10.31 -11.33
CA LEU A 49 -5.17 10.44 -9.88
C LEU A 49 -4.86 9.11 -9.19
N HIS A 50 -5.53 8.03 -9.62
CA HIS A 50 -5.33 6.68 -9.10
C HIS A 50 -3.87 6.23 -9.30
N LYS A 51 -3.33 6.36 -10.52
CA LYS A 51 -1.92 6.02 -10.81
C LYS A 51 -0.95 6.82 -9.94
N SER A 52 -1.16 8.13 -9.81
CA SER A 52 -0.29 9.02 -9.01
C SER A 52 -0.24 8.61 -7.53
N ILE A 53 -1.41 8.43 -6.91
CA ILE A 53 -1.50 7.98 -5.51
C ILE A 53 -0.92 6.56 -5.36
N GLY A 54 -1.17 5.68 -6.33
CA GLY A 54 -0.65 4.31 -6.35
C GLY A 54 0.88 4.25 -6.32
N ILE A 55 1.56 5.11 -7.08
CA ILE A 55 3.04 5.19 -7.06
C ILE A 55 3.55 5.69 -5.71
N LEU A 56 2.95 6.75 -5.15
CA LEU A 56 3.35 7.22 -3.81
C LEU A 56 3.09 6.17 -2.73
N LEU A 57 1.97 5.43 -2.82
CA LEU A 57 1.69 4.31 -1.93
C LEU A 57 2.76 3.23 -2.06
N MET A 58 3.17 2.87 -3.28
CA MET A 58 4.22 1.89 -3.53
C MET A 58 5.55 2.32 -2.88
N MET A 59 5.97 3.57 -3.07
CA MET A 59 7.16 4.11 -2.41
C MET A 59 7.02 4.07 -0.89
N GLY A 60 5.86 4.46 -0.36
CA GLY A 60 5.53 4.38 1.06
C GLY A 60 5.58 2.96 1.62
N LEU A 61 5.15 1.95 0.85
CA LEU A 61 5.22 0.54 1.22
C LEU A 61 6.68 0.05 1.28
N VAL A 62 7.52 0.46 0.33
CA VAL A 62 8.97 0.17 0.37
C VAL A 62 9.58 0.77 1.64
N ILE A 63 9.33 2.06 1.91
CA ILE A 63 9.80 2.74 3.12
C ILE A 63 9.29 2.03 4.37
N ARG A 64 8.02 1.59 4.39
CA ARG A 64 7.43 0.86 5.52
C ARG A 64 8.12 -0.49 5.76
N VAL A 65 8.47 -1.23 4.70
CA VAL A 65 9.22 -2.49 4.82
C VAL A 65 10.62 -2.23 5.37
N LEU A 66 11.32 -1.22 4.85
CA LEU A 66 12.64 -0.82 5.36
C LEU A 66 12.56 -0.37 6.83
N TRP A 67 11.53 0.41 7.18
CA TRP A 67 11.29 0.84 8.55
C TRP A 67 11.05 -0.34 9.50
N ARG A 68 10.39 -1.41 9.03
CA ARG A 68 10.21 -2.63 9.82
C ARG A 68 11.53 -3.35 10.13
N VAL A 69 12.56 -3.17 9.30
CA VAL A 69 13.92 -3.70 9.56
C VAL A 69 14.64 -2.82 10.58
N ILE A 70 14.54 -1.49 10.44
CA ILE A 70 15.17 -0.51 11.34
C ILE A 70 14.52 -0.52 12.73
N SER A 71 13.20 -0.67 12.77
CA SER A 71 12.40 -0.75 13.99
C SER A 71 11.53 -2.02 13.94
N PRO A 72 12.07 -3.16 14.38
CA PRO A 72 11.36 -4.44 14.40
C PRO A 72 10.04 -4.37 15.18
N PRO A 73 8.99 -5.09 14.75
CA PRO A 73 7.74 -5.13 15.48
C PRO A 73 7.90 -5.86 16.83
N PRO A 74 7.06 -5.55 17.84
CA PRO A 74 6.95 -6.32 19.07
C PRO A 74 6.82 -7.82 18.80
N GLY A 75 7.49 -8.65 19.61
CA GLY A 75 7.40 -10.09 19.50
C GLY A 75 5.99 -10.61 19.83
N PRO A 76 5.56 -11.75 19.26
CA PRO A 76 4.28 -12.36 19.63
C PRO A 76 4.32 -12.81 21.10
N LEU A 77 3.17 -12.70 21.78
CA LEU A 77 3.04 -13.16 23.16
C LEU A 77 3.35 -14.65 23.27
N GLN A 78 4.04 -15.04 24.34
CA GLN A 78 4.43 -16.43 24.57
C GLN A 78 3.22 -17.36 24.75
N SER A 79 2.08 -16.81 25.19
CA SER A 79 0.82 -17.53 25.34
C SER A 79 0.14 -17.94 24.03
N TYR A 80 0.54 -17.35 22.88
CA TYR A 80 -0.07 -17.69 21.60
C TYR A 80 0.42 -19.04 21.07
N SER A 81 -0.53 -19.84 20.57
CA SER A 81 -0.26 -21.13 19.94
C SER A 81 0.64 -20.99 18.69
N PRO A 82 1.41 -22.03 18.33
CA PRO A 82 2.25 -22.00 17.13
C PRO A 82 1.45 -21.68 15.85
N MET A 83 0.22 -22.20 15.73
CA MET A 83 -0.65 -21.94 14.57
C MET A 83 -1.05 -20.47 14.47
N THR A 84 -1.42 -19.82 15.57
CA THR A 84 -1.77 -18.39 15.58
C THR A 84 -0.56 -17.54 15.16
N ARG A 85 0.64 -17.87 15.66
CA ARG A 85 1.87 -17.16 15.27
C ARG A 85 2.20 -17.33 13.80
N LEU A 86 2.03 -18.54 13.27
CA LEU A 86 2.25 -18.82 11.85
C LEU A 86 1.23 -18.09 10.98
N GLY A 87 -0.06 -18.17 11.33
CA GLY A 87 -1.14 -17.49 10.62
C GLY A 87 -0.95 -15.97 10.57
N ALA A 88 -0.54 -15.35 11.69
CA ALA A 88 -0.21 -13.94 11.72
C ALA A 88 0.95 -13.61 10.76
N LYS A 89 2.04 -14.38 10.79
CA LYS A 89 3.18 -14.16 9.87
C LYS A 89 2.77 -14.33 8.41
N ALA A 90 2.04 -15.40 8.09
CA ALA A 90 1.57 -15.69 6.75
C ALA A 90 0.62 -14.60 6.23
N GLY A 91 -0.33 -14.14 7.05
CA GLY A 91 -1.24 -13.06 6.68
C GLY A 91 -0.51 -11.75 6.38
N HIS A 92 0.45 -11.35 7.23
CA HIS A 92 1.26 -10.16 6.94
C HIS A 92 2.07 -10.32 5.65
N LEU A 93 2.67 -11.49 5.42
CA LEU A 93 3.44 -11.75 4.20
C LEU A 93 2.55 -11.69 2.97
N ALA A 94 1.39 -12.35 3.00
CA ALA A 94 0.41 -12.34 1.92
C ALA A 94 -0.05 -10.92 1.59
N LEU A 95 -0.36 -10.10 2.60
CA LEU A 95 -0.75 -8.70 2.39
C LEU A 95 0.36 -7.89 1.71
N TYR A 96 1.62 -8.05 2.13
CA TYR A 96 2.73 -7.39 1.44
C TYR A 96 2.86 -7.85 -0.01
N LEU A 97 2.87 -9.17 -0.25
CA LEU A 97 2.99 -9.72 -1.60
C LEU A 97 1.86 -9.24 -2.51
N LEU A 98 0.62 -9.25 -2.04
CA LEU A 98 -0.53 -8.79 -2.83
C LEU A 98 -0.46 -7.29 -3.15
N LEU A 99 -0.09 -6.45 -2.17
CA LEU A 99 0.04 -5.01 -2.39
C LEU A 99 1.16 -4.68 -3.38
N PHE A 100 2.32 -5.34 -3.25
CA PHE A 100 3.41 -5.20 -4.21
C PHE A 100 3.01 -5.71 -5.59
N ALA A 101 2.39 -6.88 -5.68
CA ALA A 101 1.95 -7.45 -6.95
C ALA A 101 0.96 -6.54 -7.69
N ILE A 102 -0.06 -6.02 -6.99
CA ILE A 102 -1.06 -5.12 -7.58
C ILE A 102 -0.43 -3.80 -8.06
N GLY A 103 0.44 -3.19 -7.27
CA GLY A 103 1.04 -1.92 -7.70
C GLY A 103 2.11 -2.09 -8.76
N ILE A 104 2.88 -3.20 -8.75
CA ILE A 104 3.81 -3.53 -9.85
C ILE A 104 3.03 -3.80 -11.14
N SER A 105 1.97 -4.61 -11.08
CA SER A 105 1.14 -4.88 -12.27
C SER A 105 0.48 -3.60 -12.79
N GLY A 106 -0.04 -2.74 -11.90
CA GLY A 106 -0.60 -1.44 -12.27
C GLY A 106 0.42 -0.52 -12.94
N TYR A 107 1.66 -0.49 -12.45
CA TYR A 107 2.76 0.23 -13.10
C TYR A 107 3.03 -0.31 -14.50
N LEU A 108 3.25 -1.62 -14.62
CA LEU A 108 3.59 -2.28 -15.89
C LEU A 108 2.50 -2.10 -16.95
N ILE A 109 1.22 -2.24 -16.58
CA ILE A 109 0.09 -2.03 -17.49
C ILE A 109 0.04 -0.58 -17.95
N SER A 110 0.25 0.38 -17.04
CA SER A 110 0.18 1.80 -17.37
C SER A 110 1.34 2.28 -18.24
N THR A 111 2.49 1.60 -18.19
CA THR A 111 3.69 1.95 -18.97
C THR A 111 3.92 1.03 -20.18
N ALA A 112 2.99 0.12 -20.48
CA ALA A 112 3.16 -0.87 -21.54
C ALA A 112 3.39 -0.25 -22.92
N ASP A 113 2.78 0.90 -23.20
CA ASP A 113 2.93 1.66 -24.45
C ASP A 113 4.16 2.59 -24.45
N GLY A 114 5.11 2.41 -23.53
CA GLY A 114 6.32 3.23 -23.41
C GLY A 114 6.10 4.64 -22.86
N LYS A 115 4.89 4.94 -22.37
CA LYS A 115 4.57 6.23 -21.74
C LYS A 115 4.83 6.18 -20.24
N PRO A 116 5.56 7.13 -19.65
CA PRO A 116 5.73 7.19 -18.21
C PRO A 116 4.43 7.57 -17.51
N ILE A 117 4.30 7.17 -16.25
CA ILE A 117 3.25 7.69 -15.35
C ILE A 117 3.74 9.02 -14.81
N SER A 118 3.01 10.11 -15.07
CA SER A 118 3.25 11.38 -14.40
C SER A 118 2.57 11.39 -13.04
N VAL A 119 3.33 11.62 -11.98
CA VAL A 119 2.81 11.65 -10.60
C VAL A 119 2.44 13.08 -10.25
N PHE A 120 1.15 13.42 -10.36
CA PHE A 120 0.62 14.78 -10.14
C PHE A 120 1.28 15.91 -10.96
N GLY A 121 2.09 15.58 -11.98
CA GLY A 121 2.92 16.54 -12.71
C GLY A 121 4.23 16.92 -11.99
N TRP A 122 4.62 16.23 -10.92
CA TRP A 122 5.87 16.49 -10.20
C TRP A 122 7.08 15.84 -10.85
N PHE A 123 6.90 14.62 -11.36
CA PHE A 123 7.89 13.81 -12.07
C PHE A 123 7.19 12.76 -12.95
#